data_AF-A0A7S4ERK4-F1
#
_entry.id   AF-A0A7S4ERK4-F1
#
_cell.length_a   1.000
_cell.length_b   1.000
_cell.length_c   1.000
_cell.angle_alpha   90.00
_cell.angle_beta   90.00
_cell.angle_gamma   90.00
#
_symmetry.space_group_name_H-M   'P 1'
#
loop_
_entity.id
_entity.type
_entity.pdbx_description
1 polymer ?
#
loop_
_entity_poly.entity_id
_entity_poly.type
_entity_poly.pdbx_seq_one_letter_code
_entity_poly.pdbx_strand_id
1 'polypeptide(L)'
;ARTLLRRLPRRDALAVLASEHRQLGVCELRLMPKPGGTFRPIFNLARYAKSARRLGLTTPINVQLRKVFAMLRALRRRTPNLLGAGVLGVSEFHARWRDFVAQWRAFTAVSQPPHAASRAPPQLFFCATDVADCYDRIDQRQLFSALLDALCVRGGALSEQKRLRVLAMRDGALSGHAATEEVQQELLPTDDALFAQLAARRHSPAIFIDPQRRQTLGVDQAVALLRQHIFGSVSCADGKFYAQVSGIPQGSVLSPLLCSLHYGSLDIELLLRYLSRCGETDAALPQLSMLLRLIDDSLLVTTCPQTRRDFLTTVEKGFQEYGCQLKPEKTRLSLHGNASHSLPSPRQPRDGSGGRFFSWCGLLLNEESCEVQPDYTRRGGGQAAVGVRRRIALAAAADKMRALAKPKLRAVFIDPQINCAVTVRRNVFHALLHAITATLAATGRAAVVRASVARAGSPL
;
A
#
# COMPACT_ATOMS: atom_id res chain seq x y z
N ALA A 1 -22.62 -7.44 17.22
CA ALA A 1 -21.32 -6.77 16.96
C ALA A 1 -20.19 -7.77 17.19
N ARG A 2 -19.23 -7.91 16.27
CA ARG A 2 -18.05 -8.78 16.48
C ARG A 2 -17.13 -8.14 17.52
N THR A 3 -16.78 -8.87 18.56
CA THR A 3 -15.83 -8.42 19.58
C THR A 3 -14.41 -8.51 19.02
N LEU A 4 -13.75 -7.38 18.81
CA LEU A 4 -12.36 -7.34 18.34
C LEU A 4 -11.37 -7.73 19.44
N LEU A 5 -11.60 -7.17 20.64
CA LEU A 5 -10.73 -7.29 21.79
C LEU A 5 -11.51 -7.87 22.97
N ARG A 6 -10.98 -8.93 23.57
CA ARG A 6 -11.49 -9.49 24.82
C ARG A 6 -10.62 -9.01 25.98
N ARG A 7 -11.24 -8.49 27.04
CA ARG A 7 -10.52 -8.14 28.27
C ARG A 7 -9.85 -9.40 28.81
N LEU A 8 -8.56 -9.30 29.11
CA LEU A 8 -7.76 -10.36 29.71
C LEU A 8 -7.44 -9.95 31.16
N PRO A 9 -7.84 -10.74 32.17
CA PRO A 9 -7.41 -10.50 33.54
C PRO A 9 -5.90 -10.37 33.65
N ARG A 10 -5.42 -9.51 34.54
CA ARG A 10 -3.98 -9.23 34.67
C ARG A 10 -3.19 -10.51 34.94
N ARG A 11 -3.68 -11.40 35.80
CA ARG A 11 -3.05 -12.70 36.10
C ARG A 11 -2.85 -13.52 34.83
N ASP A 12 -3.89 -13.68 34.02
CA ASP A 12 -3.86 -14.48 32.80
C ASP A 12 -2.94 -13.85 31.74
N ALA A 13 -2.98 -12.52 31.62
CA ALA A 13 -2.08 -11.79 30.73
C ALA A 13 -0.61 -12.01 31.10
N LEU A 14 -0.29 -11.96 32.39
CA LEU A 14 1.06 -12.23 32.88
C LEU A 14 1.46 -13.69 32.66
N ALA A 15 0.56 -14.65 32.88
CA ALA A 15 0.81 -16.06 32.62
C ALA A 15 1.12 -16.33 31.13
N VAL A 16 0.35 -15.75 30.21
CA VAL A 16 0.59 -15.84 28.77
C VAL A 16 1.92 -15.20 28.36
N LEU A 17 2.28 -14.07 28.98
CA LEU A 17 3.51 -13.35 28.68
C LEU A 17 4.76 -14.01 29.30
N ALA A 18 4.60 -14.77 30.39
CA ALA A 18 5.68 -15.46 31.09
C ALA A 18 5.88 -16.91 30.63
N SER A 19 5.00 -17.47 29.78
CA SER A 19 5.13 -18.85 29.32
C SER A 19 6.42 -19.05 28.52
N GLU A 20 7.10 -20.18 28.74
CA GLU A 20 8.42 -20.50 28.18
C GLU A 20 8.49 -20.37 26.64
N HIS A 21 7.43 -20.76 25.94
CA HIS A 21 7.39 -20.71 24.48
C HIS A 21 7.02 -19.32 23.92
N ARG A 22 6.74 -18.32 24.77
CA ARG A 22 6.33 -16.98 24.34
C ARG A 22 7.53 -16.16 23.88
N GLN A 23 7.47 -15.65 22.66
CA GLN A 23 8.48 -14.75 22.11
C GLN A 23 7.93 -13.33 21.93
N LEU A 24 6.67 -13.22 21.47
CA LEU A 24 6.05 -11.93 21.21
C LEU A 24 5.55 -11.29 22.50
N GLY A 25 5.98 -10.06 22.76
CA GLY A 25 5.57 -9.34 23.96
C GLY A 25 4.15 -8.76 23.91
N VAL A 26 3.96 -7.66 24.66
CA VAL A 26 2.72 -6.88 24.70
C VAL A 26 2.91 -5.55 23.97
N CYS A 27 1.90 -5.13 23.21
CA CYS A 27 1.87 -3.84 22.53
C CYS A 27 0.96 -2.83 23.25
N GLU A 28 1.19 -1.54 23.02
CA GLU A 28 0.32 -0.48 23.51
C GLU A 28 -0.84 -0.26 22.53
N LEU A 29 -2.07 -0.26 23.03
CA LEU A 29 -3.28 0.03 22.24
C LEU A 29 -3.57 1.54 22.28
N ARG A 30 -3.70 2.13 21.09
CA ARG A 30 -4.09 3.53 20.90
C ARG A 30 -5.39 3.61 20.11
N LEU A 31 -6.30 4.47 20.54
CA LEU A 31 -7.52 4.77 19.78
C LEU A 31 -7.31 6.03 18.93
N MET A 32 -7.54 5.91 17.64
CA MET A 32 -7.48 7.04 16.70
C MET A 32 -8.91 7.44 16.30
N PRO A 33 -9.33 8.69 16.54
CA PRO A 33 -10.65 9.15 16.13
C PRO A 33 -10.85 9.05 14.61
N LYS A 34 -12.02 8.60 14.19
CA LYS A 34 -12.50 8.66 12.80
C LYS A 34 -13.60 9.74 12.69
N PRO A 35 -13.80 10.34 11.51
CA PRO A 35 -15.01 11.14 11.25
C PRO A 35 -16.27 10.33 11.57
N GLY A 36 -17.29 10.97 12.14
CA GLY A 36 -18.53 10.29 12.56
C GLY A 36 -18.47 9.65 13.96
N GLY A 37 -17.52 10.05 14.81
CA GLY A 37 -17.51 9.68 16.24
C GLY A 37 -17.05 8.26 16.56
N THR A 38 -16.58 7.49 15.57
CA THR A 38 -16.03 6.15 15.76
C THR A 38 -14.51 6.19 16.00
N PHE A 39 -13.93 5.08 16.45
CA PHE A 39 -12.49 4.97 16.71
C PHE A 39 -11.86 3.82 15.90
N ARG A 40 -10.59 4.01 15.50
CA ARG A 40 -9.72 2.97 14.95
C ARG A 40 -8.75 2.52 16.03
N PRO A 41 -8.74 1.23 16.42
CA PRO A 41 -7.69 0.70 17.28
C PRO A 41 -6.39 0.59 16.47
N ILE A 42 -5.30 1.13 17.02
CA ILE A 42 -3.95 1.03 16.48
C ILE A 42 -3.07 0.41 17.55
N PHE A 43 -2.40 -0.68 17.20
CA PHE A 43 -1.50 -1.41 18.07
C PHE A 43 -0.07 -0.95 17.80
N ASN A 44 0.60 -0.42 18.81
CA ASN A 44 1.98 0.04 18.67
C ASN A 44 2.95 -1.14 18.86
N LEU A 45 3.23 -1.86 17.78
CA LEU A 45 4.17 -3.00 17.77
C LEU A 45 5.63 -2.59 17.50
N ALA A 46 5.86 -1.31 17.15
CA ALA A 46 7.18 -0.78 16.82
C ALA A 46 7.96 -0.29 18.05
N ARG A 47 7.28 -0.11 19.19
CA ARG A 47 7.88 0.33 20.44
C ARG A 47 7.45 -0.60 21.57
N TYR A 48 8.22 -0.60 22.64
CA TYR A 48 7.84 -1.29 23.87
C TYR A 48 6.65 -0.61 24.53
N ALA A 49 5.68 -1.39 24.98
CA ALA A 49 4.80 -0.93 26.03
C ALA A 49 5.60 -0.77 27.32
N LYS A 50 5.36 0.29 28.11
CA LYS A 50 6.01 0.45 29.42
C LYS A 50 5.81 -0.77 30.33
N SER A 51 4.65 -1.43 30.21
CA SER A 51 4.30 -2.68 30.90
C SER A 51 5.16 -3.89 30.51
N ALA A 52 5.76 -3.90 29.31
CA ALA A 52 6.60 -4.99 28.82
C ALA A 52 7.98 -5.02 29.50
N ARG A 53 8.52 -3.87 29.90
CA ARG A 53 9.86 -3.75 30.53
C ARG A 53 9.96 -4.52 31.84
N ARG A 54 8.88 -4.55 32.64
CA ARG A 54 8.82 -5.28 33.91
C ARG A 54 8.80 -6.81 33.74
N LEU A 55 8.60 -7.29 32.52
CA LEU A 55 8.50 -8.72 32.17
C LEU A 55 9.70 -9.21 31.36
N GLY A 56 10.79 -8.44 31.27
CA GLY A 56 11.97 -8.81 30.47
C GLY A 56 11.74 -8.79 28.96
N LEU A 57 10.55 -8.39 28.49
CA LEU A 57 10.19 -8.33 27.08
C LEU A 57 10.75 -7.04 26.44
N THR A 58 12.04 -7.09 26.12
CA THR A 58 12.84 -5.96 25.65
C THR A 58 13.14 -6.00 24.15
N THR A 59 12.44 -6.80 23.33
CA THR A 59 12.46 -6.63 21.85
C THR A 59 11.08 -6.27 21.29
N PRO A 60 10.92 -5.19 20.49
CA PRO A 60 9.61 -4.79 19.97
C PRO A 60 9.11 -5.87 19.01
N ILE A 61 7.80 -6.11 19.02
CA ILE A 61 7.20 -7.20 18.25
C ILE A 61 7.55 -7.05 16.75
N ASN A 62 7.51 -5.84 16.20
CA ASN A 62 7.88 -5.61 14.79
C ASN A 62 9.35 -5.92 14.48
N VAL A 63 10.27 -5.85 15.45
CA VAL A 63 11.67 -6.25 15.23
C VAL A 63 11.78 -7.77 15.12
N GLN A 64 11.03 -8.52 15.95
CA GLN A 64 11.01 -9.98 15.87
C GLN A 64 10.33 -10.46 14.58
N LEU A 65 9.21 -9.84 14.20
CA LEU A 65 8.44 -10.20 13.01
C LEU A 65 9.10 -9.79 11.69
N ARG A 66 10.17 -8.97 11.70
CA ARG A 66 10.90 -8.60 10.48
C ARG A 66 11.41 -9.81 9.71
N LYS A 67 11.89 -10.85 10.40
CA LYS A 67 12.38 -12.08 9.75
C LYS A 67 11.24 -12.87 9.11
N VAL A 68 10.09 -12.94 9.78
CA VAL A 68 8.88 -13.53 9.22
C VAL A 68 8.43 -12.75 7.99
N PHE A 69 8.49 -11.41 8.03
CA PHE A 69 8.16 -10.55 6.89
C PHE A 69 9.06 -10.83 5.69
N ALA A 70 10.36 -11.02 5.92
CA ALA A 70 11.33 -11.39 4.89
C ALA A 70 10.95 -12.71 4.22
N MET A 71 10.67 -13.73 5.02
CA MET A 71 10.27 -15.06 4.55
C MET A 71 8.97 -15.00 3.73
N LEU A 72 7.94 -14.31 4.22
CA LEU A 72 6.68 -14.16 3.48
C LEU A 72 6.85 -13.36 2.18
N ARG A 73 7.76 -12.37 2.14
CA ARG A 73 8.10 -11.67 0.90
C ARG A 73 8.84 -12.56 -0.08
N ALA A 74 9.68 -13.48 0.38
CA ALA A 74 10.39 -14.44 -0.45
C ALA A 74 9.41 -15.46 -1.04
N LEU A 75 8.55 -16.03 -0.20
CA LEU A 75 7.43 -16.88 -0.62
C LEU A 75 6.61 -16.20 -1.73
N ARG A 76 6.20 -14.95 -1.53
CA ARG A 76 5.48 -14.17 -2.54
C ARG A 76 6.21 -14.06 -3.89
N ARG A 77 7.55 -13.91 -3.90
CA ARG A 77 8.31 -13.84 -5.16
C ARG A 77 8.29 -15.17 -5.90
N ARG A 78 8.32 -16.29 -5.16
CA ARG A 78 8.20 -17.65 -5.73
C ARG A 78 6.79 -17.97 -6.21
N THR A 79 5.78 -17.34 -5.62
CA THR A 79 4.36 -17.58 -5.94
C THR A 79 3.63 -16.26 -6.21
N PRO A 80 3.91 -15.59 -7.34
CA PRO A 80 3.38 -14.26 -7.63
C PRO A 80 1.85 -14.21 -7.69
N ASN A 81 1.20 -15.34 -7.99
CA ASN A 81 -0.25 -15.45 -8.09
C ASN A 81 -0.96 -15.39 -6.72
N LEU A 82 -0.27 -15.59 -5.58
CA LEU A 82 -0.90 -15.64 -4.25
C LEU A 82 -1.63 -14.35 -3.86
N LEU A 83 -1.21 -13.20 -4.39
CA LEU A 83 -1.87 -11.93 -4.08
C LEU A 83 -3.08 -11.64 -4.98
N GLY A 84 -3.31 -12.44 -6.02
CA GLY A 84 -4.33 -12.12 -7.04
C GLY A 84 -4.14 -10.71 -7.61
N ALA A 85 -5.13 -9.85 -7.38
CA ALA A 85 -5.13 -8.44 -7.78
C ALA A 85 -4.40 -7.50 -6.80
N GLY A 86 -3.96 -8.01 -5.65
CA GLY A 86 -3.30 -7.27 -4.60
C GLY A 86 -1.98 -6.61 -5.01
N VAL A 87 -1.87 -5.30 -4.73
CA VAL A 87 -0.64 -4.51 -4.79
C VAL A 87 -0.30 -3.99 -3.40
N LEU A 88 0.97 -3.97 -3.01
CA LEU A 88 1.42 -3.48 -1.69
C LEU A 88 1.80 -2.00 -1.68
N GLY A 89 1.77 -1.34 -2.84
CA GLY A 89 2.02 0.09 -2.94
C GLY A 89 2.23 0.58 -4.36
N VAL A 90 2.58 1.86 -4.46
CA VAL A 90 2.66 2.60 -5.74
C VAL A 90 3.64 1.98 -6.75
N SER A 91 4.70 1.31 -6.31
CA SER A 91 5.66 0.68 -7.23
C SER A 91 5.06 -0.54 -7.94
N GLU A 92 4.27 -1.35 -7.24
CA GLU A 92 3.59 -2.51 -7.84
C GLU A 92 2.38 -2.07 -8.68
N PHE A 93 1.67 -1.02 -8.23
CA PHE A 93 0.70 -0.32 -9.07
C PHE A 93 1.33 0.17 -10.37
N HIS A 94 2.49 0.85 -10.29
CA HIS A 94 3.19 1.41 -11.44
C HIS A 94 3.49 0.36 -12.50
N ALA A 95 4.05 -0.78 -12.10
CA ALA A 95 4.34 -1.88 -13.02
C ALA A 95 3.08 -2.37 -13.74
N ARG A 96 2.02 -2.73 -12.98
CA ARG A 96 0.77 -3.22 -13.57
C ARG A 96 0.05 -2.16 -14.42
N TRP A 97 0.04 -0.91 -13.96
CA TRP A 97 -0.58 0.21 -14.68
C TRP A 97 0.14 0.49 -16.00
N ARG A 98 1.48 0.50 -16.00
CA ARG A 98 2.28 0.67 -17.21
C ARG A 98 1.95 -0.40 -18.26
N ASP A 99 1.90 -1.65 -17.83
CA ASP A 99 1.63 -2.78 -18.73
C ASP A 99 0.21 -2.68 -19.30
N PHE A 100 -0.78 -2.31 -18.47
CA PHE A 100 -2.14 -2.03 -18.93
C PHE A 100 -2.22 -0.86 -19.91
N VAL A 101 -1.50 0.25 -19.66
CA VAL A 101 -1.46 1.41 -20.57
C VAL A 101 -0.85 1.03 -21.91
N ALA A 102 0.22 0.23 -21.91
CA ALA A 102 0.81 -0.28 -23.13
C ALA A 102 -0.18 -1.13 -23.94
N GLN A 103 -0.90 -2.05 -23.27
CA GLN A 103 -1.94 -2.88 -23.89
C GLN A 103 -3.10 -2.04 -24.43
N TRP A 104 -3.58 -1.05 -23.67
CA TRP A 104 -4.67 -0.17 -24.09
C TRP A 104 -4.29 0.71 -25.29
N ARG A 105 -3.05 1.23 -25.33
CA ARG A 105 -2.54 1.96 -26.50
C ARG A 105 -2.42 1.09 -27.73
N ALA A 106 -1.90 -0.13 -27.59
CA ALA A 106 -1.83 -1.10 -28.68
C ALA A 106 -3.24 -1.45 -29.20
N PHE A 107 -4.19 -1.68 -28.28
CA PHE A 107 -5.59 -1.94 -28.61
C PHE A 107 -6.25 -0.77 -29.36
N THR A 108 -5.95 0.46 -28.94
CA THR A 108 -6.43 1.68 -29.61
C THR A 108 -5.88 1.81 -31.02
N ALA A 109 -4.59 1.54 -31.21
CA ALA A 109 -3.93 1.61 -32.52
C ALA A 109 -4.50 0.58 -33.51
N VAL A 110 -4.78 -0.64 -33.06
CA VAL A 110 -5.41 -1.68 -33.91
C VAL A 110 -6.86 -1.32 -34.28
N SER A 111 -7.58 -0.69 -33.35
CA SER A 111 -9.00 -0.33 -33.55
C SER A 111 -9.20 0.92 -34.43
N GLN A 112 -8.11 1.59 -34.84
CA GLN A 112 -8.11 2.83 -35.61
C GLN A 112 -7.18 2.72 -36.84
N PRO A 113 -7.70 2.37 -38.04
CA PRO A 113 -6.87 2.39 -39.24
C PRO A 113 -6.40 3.82 -39.58
N PRO A 114 -5.23 3.98 -40.21
CA PRO A 114 -4.56 5.28 -40.42
C PRO A 114 -5.36 6.31 -41.25
N HIS A 115 -6.42 5.88 -41.94
CA HIS A 115 -7.27 6.75 -42.77
C HIS A 115 -8.60 7.16 -42.10
N ALA A 116 -8.90 6.65 -40.90
CA ALA A 116 -10.10 7.03 -40.15
C ALA A 116 -9.76 8.06 -39.05
N ALA A 117 -9.55 9.31 -39.46
CA ALA A 117 -9.10 10.43 -38.62
C ALA A 117 -10.02 10.84 -37.45
N SER A 118 -11.05 10.05 -37.09
CA SER A 118 -12.12 10.51 -36.19
C SER A 118 -12.73 9.43 -35.28
N ARG A 119 -12.08 8.29 -35.03
CA ARG A 119 -12.59 7.38 -33.99
C ARG A 119 -11.94 7.74 -32.66
N ALA A 120 -12.75 8.10 -31.66
CA ALA A 120 -12.28 8.30 -30.30
C ALA A 120 -11.62 7.01 -29.77
N PRO A 121 -10.62 7.09 -28.87
CA PRO A 121 -10.07 5.91 -28.24
C PRO A 121 -11.16 5.10 -27.51
N PRO A 122 -10.98 3.79 -27.37
CA PRO A 122 -11.96 2.93 -26.72
C PRO A 122 -12.19 3.37 -25.28
N GLN A 123 -13.46 3.55 -24.95
CA GLN A 123 -13.90 4.04 -23.65
C GLN A 123 -13.46 3.12 -22.52
N LEU A 124 -12.89 3.69 -21.47
CA LEU A 124 -12.59 2.99 -20.23
C LEU A 124 -13.68 3.22 -19.18
N PHE A 125 -14.00 2.14 -18.47
CA PHE A 125 -14.94 2.10 -17.37
C PHE A 125 -14.17 1.80 -16.08
N PHE A 126 -14.24 2.73 -15.14
CA PHE A 126 -13.59 2.63 -13.83
C PHE A 126 -14.63 2.30 -12.76
N CYS A 127 -14.23 1.45 -11.83
CA CYS A 127 -14.98 1.17 -10.61
C CYS A 127 -13.99 0.99 -9.45
N ALA A 128 -14.20 1.72 -8.36
CA ALA A 128 -13.45 1.51 -7.13
C ALA A 128 -14.38 1.25 -5.96
N THR A 129 -13.96 0.33 -5.10
CA THR A 129 -14.74 -0.13 -3.95
C THR A 129 -13.85 -0.19 -2.70
N ASP A 130 -14.45 -0.02 -1.52
CA ASP A 130 -13.76 -0.02 -0.22
C ASP A 130 -14.28 -1.19 0.63
N VAL A 131 -13.37 -2.06 1.06
CA VAL A 131 -13.67 -3.15 1.98
C VAL A 131 -13.72 -2.62 3.41
N ALA A 132 -14.86 -2.80 4.08
CA ALA A 132 -15.07 -2.36 5.44
C ALA A 132 -14.17 -3.10 6.42
N ASP A 133 -13.36 -2.34 7.18
CA ASP A 133 -12.59 -2.83 8.34
C ASP A 133 -11.82 -4.12 8.04
N CYS A 134 -11.14 -4.14 6.88
CA CYS A 134 -10.49 -5.31 6.29
C CYS A 134 -9.59 -6.07 7.28
N TYR A 135 -8.77 -5.38 8.08
CA TYR A 135 -7.92 -6.02 9.08
C TYR A 135 -8.70 -6.72 10.19
N ASP A 136 -9.81 -6.13 10.63
CA ASP A 136 -10.56 -6.55 11.82
C ASP A 136 -11.49 -7.74 11.52
N ARG A 137 -11.77 -7.96 10.23
CA ARG A 137 -12.71 -8.98 9.73
C ARG A 137 -12.06 -10.24 9.16
N ILE A 138 -10.75 -10.22 8.97
CA ILE A 138 -9.98 -11.39 8.56
C ILE A 138 -10.27 -12.56 9.50
N ASP A 139 -10.62 -13.70 8.90
CA ASP A 139 -10.71 -14.97 9.61
C ASP A 139 -9.30 -15.46 9.94
N GLN A 140 -8.96 -15.46 11.23
CA GLN A 140 -7.64 -15.82 11.71
C GLN A 140 -7.28 -17.29 11.40
N ARG A 141 -8.27 -18.20 11.41
CA ARG A 141 -8.04 -19.63 11.18
C ARG A 141 -7.80 -19.90 9.71
N GLN A 142 -8.64 -19.34 8.84
CA GLN A 142 -8.49 -19.43 7.39
C GLN A 142 -7.15 -18.85 6.94
N LEU A 143 -6.80 -17.64 7.42
CA LEU A 143 -5.52 -17.01 7.12
C LEU A 143 -4.35 -17.89 7.59
N PHE A 144 -4.38 -18.39 8.82
CA PHE A 144 -3.27 -19.17 9.34
C PHE A 144 -3.11 -20.51 8.62
N SER A 145 -4.22 -21.19 8.27
CA SER A 145 -4.18 -22.43 7.49
C SER A 145 -3.53 -22.20 6.12
N ALA A 146 -3.99 -21.18 5.38
CA ALA A 146 -3.43 -20.86 4.06
C ALA A 146 -1.93 -20.50 4.13
N LEU A 147 -1.50 -19.79 5.19
CA LEU A 147 -0.09 -19.50 5.42
C LEU A 147 0.72 -20.76 5.73
N LEU A 148 0.18 -21.67 6.54
CA LEU A 148 0.83 -22.93 6.87
C LEU A 148 1.03 -23.77 5.62
N ASP A 149 -0.02 -23.96 4.81
CA ASP A 149 0.05 -24.71 3.56
C ASP A 149 1.09 -24.10 2.60
N ALA A 150 1.05 -22.77 2.42
CA ALA A 150 1.99 -22.09 1.55
C ALA A 150 3.45 -22.17 2.06
N LEU A 151 3.68 -22.07 3.37
CA LEU A 151 5.01 -22.20 3.95
C LEU A 151 5.53 -23.64 3.93
N CYS A 152 4.69 -24.64 4.18
CA CYS A 152 5.07 -26.04 4.12
C CYS A 152 5.42 -26.47 2.69
N VAL A 153 4.61 -26.07 1.70
CA VAL A 153 4.80 -26.47 0.30
C VAL A 153 5.85 -25.64 -0.43
N ARG A 154 5.95 -24.34 -0.11
CA ARG A 154 6.73 -23.36 -0.91
C ARG A 154 7.70 -22.51 -0.09
N GLY A 155 7.76 -22.68 1.23
CA GLY A 155 8.61 -21.90 2.12
C GLY A 155 10.10 -22.07 1.82
N GLY A 156 10.52 -23.26 1.39
CA GLY A 156 11.91 -23.60 1.08
C GLY A 156 12.93 -23.24 2.19
N ALA A 157 14.21 -23.28 1.87
CA ALA A 157 15.29 -23.07 2.83
C ALA A 157 15.29 -21.64 3.39
N LEU A 158 15.24 -21.56 4.73
CA LEU A 158 15.54 -20.46 5.66
C LEU A 158 15.66 -19.04 5.06
N SER A 159 14.87 -18.08 5.57
CA SER A 159 15.15 -16.67 5.28
C SER A 159 16.39 -16.22 6.05
N GLU A 160 17.35 -15.59 5.35
CA GLU A 160 18.56 -15.02 5.92
C GLU A 160 18.43 -13.48 5.97
N GLN A 161 18.65 -12.91 7.15
CA GLN A 161 18.78 -11.48 7.33
C GLN A 161 20.25 -11.12 7.47
N LYS A 162 20.72 -10.21 6.61
CA LYS A 162 22.06 -9.61 6.64
C LYS A 162 21.96 -8.14 7.01
N ARG A 163 22.92 -7.65 7.80
CA ARG A 163 23.06 -6.23 8.15
C ARG A 163 24.31 -5.69 7.49
N LEU A 164 24.16 -4.93 6.42
CA LEU A 164 25.29 -4.32 5.73
C LEU A 164 25.54 -2.91 6.27
N ARG A 165 26.81 -2.51 6.36
CA ARG A 165 27.18 -1.10 6.55
C ARG A 165 27.38 -0.49 5.18
N VAL A 166 26.72 0.63 4.92
CA VAL A 166 26.82 1.34 3.65
C VAL A 166 27.50 2.69 3.87
N LEU A 167 28.63 2.88 3.18
CA LEU A 167 29.31 4.17 3.10
C LEU A 167 28.94 4.79 1.75
N ALA A 168 28.19 5.88 1.76
CA ALA A 168 27.78 6.57 0.55
C ALA A 168 28.64 7.82 0.33
N MET A 169 29.03 8.05 -0.92
CA MET A 169 29.64 9.31 -1.32
C MET A 169 28.58 10.41 -1.38
N ARG A 170 28.87 11.56 -0.79
CA ARG A 170 28.10 12.81 -0.94
C ARG A 170 29.06 13.92 -1.32
N ASP A 171 28.77 14.62 -2.41
CA ASP A 171 29.53 15.78 -2.87
C ASP A 171 31.05 15.52 -2.97
N GLY A 172 31.43 14.35 -3.50
CA GLY A 172 32.84 13.96 -3.68
C GLY A 172 33.56 13.49 -2.41
N ALA A 173 32.91 13.48 -1.24
CA ALA A 173 33.48 13.01 0.02
C ALA A 173 32.73 11.79 0.59
N LEU A 174 33.46 10.92 1.28
CA LEU A 174 32.87 9.87 2.11
C LEU A 174 32.14 10.54 3.29
N SER A 175 30.81 10.58 3.24
CA SER A 175 30.01 11.07 4.36
C SER A 175 30.06 10.02 5.49
N GLY A 176 30.77 10.32 6.58
CA GLY A 176 31.12 9.41 7.70
C GLY A 176 29.98 8.80 8.51
N HIS A 177 28.72 8.96 8.09
CA HIS A 177 27.60 8.24 8.67
C HIS A 177 27.40 6.92 7.92
N ALA A 178 28.07 5.86 8.39
CA ALA A 178 27.77 4.51 7.96
C ALA A 178 26.29 4.20 8.25
N ALA A 179 25.46 4.18 7.21
CA ALA A 179 24.08 3.77 7.35
C ALA A 179 24.03 2.24 7.40
N THR A 180 23.38 1.68 8.41
CA THR A 180 23.12 0.24 8.44
C THR A 180 21.91 -0.06 7.57
N GLU A 181 22.11 -0.82 6.50
CA GLU A 181 21.05 -1.32 5.65
C GLU A 181 20.76 -2.78 6.02
N GLU A 182 19.57 -3.03 6.57
CA GLU A 182 19.07 -4.39 6.81
C GLU A 182 18.55 -4.96 5.50
N VAL A 183 19.24 -5.97 4.98
CA VAL A 183 18.83 -6.68 3.78
C VAL A 183 18.24 -8.03 4.14
N GLN A 184 17.03 -8.23 3.64
CA GLN A 184 16.21 -9.40 3.91
C GLN A 184 16.04 -10.18 2.62
N GLN A 185 16.52 -11.41 2.61
CA GLN A 185 16.46 -12.22 1.41
C GLN A 185 16.30 -13.71 1.70
N GLU A 186 15.94 -14.40 0.63
CA GLU A 186 16.13 -15.84 0.52
C GLU A 186 17.64 -16.12 0.52
N LEU A 187 18.08 -17.26 1.02
CA LEU A 187 19.48 -17.70 0.89
C LEU A 187 19.88 -17.64 -0.59
N LEU A 188 20.52 -16.56 -1.02
CA LEU A 188 21.10 -16.46 -2.35
C LEU A 188 22.31 -17.42 -2.39
N PRO A 189 22.64 -17.97 -3.57
CA PRO A 189 23.80 -18.84 -3.70
C PRO A 189 25.13 -18.11 -3.35
N THR A 190 25.22 -16.79 -3.61
CA THR A 190 26.44 -16.00 -3.41
C THR A 190 26.18 -14.56 -2.95
N ASP A 191 27.15 -13.96 -2.27
CA ASP A 191 27.13 -12.56 -1.83
C ASP A 191 27.20 -11.56 -3.01
N ASP A 192 27.80 -11.95 -4.14
CA ASP A 192 27.94 -11.09 -5.33
C ASP A 192 26.60 -10.70 -5.95
N ALA A 193 25.67 -11.65 -6.05
CA ALA A 193 24.33 -11.39 -6.58
C ALA A 193 23.56 -10.40 -5.69
N LEU A 194 23.78 -10.45 -4.37
CA LEU A 194 23.22 -9.48 -3.43
C LEU A 194 23.81 -8.09 -3.68
N PHE A 195 25.13 -7.98 -3.75
CA PHE A 195 25.79 -6.69 -3.95
C PHE A 195 25.43 -6.06 -5.30
N ALA A 196 25.33 -6.85 -6.38
CA ALA A 196 24.86 -6.38 -7.67
C ALA A 196 23.44 -5.80 -7.62
N GLN A 197 22.51 -6.46 -6.93
CA GLN A 197 21.15 -5.96 -6.74
C GLN A 197 21.10 -4.65 -5.92
N LEU A 198 21.95 -4.51 -4.91
CA LEU A 198 22.03 -3.29 -4.10
C LEU A 198 22.66 -2.13 -4.87
N ALA A 199 23.71 -2.40 -5.63
CA ALA A 199 24.37 -1.44 -6.52
C ALA A 199 23.37 -0.91 -7.56
N ALA A 200 22.60 -1.78 -8.22
CA ALA A 200 21.59 -1.40 -9.20
C ALA A 200 20.47 -0.49 -8.66
N ARG A 201 20.23 -0.49 -7.34
CA ARG A 201 19.21 0.36 -6.69
C ARG A 201 19.74 1.73 -6.27
N ARG A 202 21.03 1.98 -6.38
CA ARG A 202 21.67 3.24 -5.96
C ARG A 202 22.03 4.07 -7.19
N HIS A 203 21.82 5.38 -7.08
CA HIS A 203 22.20 6.36 -8.11
C HIS A 203 23.53 7.06 -7.79
N SER A 204 24.19 6.70 -6.69
CA SER A 204 25.45 7.28 -6.22
C SER A 204 26.44 6.19 -5.84
N PRO A 205 27.75 6.36 -6.06
CA PRO A 205 28.77 5.43 -5.60
C PRO A 205 28.64 5.13 -4.10
N ALA A 206 28.77 3.85 -3.73
CA ALA A 206 28.68 3.39 -2.36
C ALA A 206 29.56 2.15 -2.14
N ILE A 207 30.09 2.03 -0.92
CA ILE A 207 30.80 0.84 -0.45
C ILE A 207 29.86 0.07 0.47
N PHE A 208 29.67 -1.21 0.19
CA PHE A 208 28.91 -2.14 1.02
C PHE A 208 29.88 -3.02 1.81
N ILE A 209 29.74 -3.03 3.13
CA ILE A 209 30.55 -3.85 4.04
C ILE A 209 29.62 -4.86 4.69
N ASP A 210 29.87 -6.15 4.47
CA ASP A 210 29.21 -7.23 5.22
C ASP A 210 30.00 -7.51 6.52
N PRO A 211 29.48 -7.17 7.72
CA PRO A 211 30.10 -7.52 8.99
C PRO A 211 29.93 -9.01 9.36
N GLN A 212 29.46 -9.85 8.42
CA GLN A 212 29.20 -11.28 8.59
C GLN A 212 28.19 -11.61 9.71
N ARG A 213 27.31 -10.66 10.04
CA ARG A 213 26.25 -10.86 11.03
C ARG A 213 24.99 -11.40 10.35
N ARG A 214 24.88 -12.72 10.32
CA ARG A 214 23.79 -13.46 9.67
C ARG A 214 22.80 -13.94 10.72
N GLN A 215 21.52 -13.77 10.43
CA GLN A 215 20.44 -14.33 11.24
C GLN A 215 19.51 -15.12 10.34
N THR A 216 19.37 -16.41 10.60
CA THR A 216 18.43 -17.29 9.90
C THR A 216 17.14 -17.46 10.70
N LEU A 217 16.04 -17.79 10.02
CA LEU A 217 14.77 -18.17 10.64
C LEU A 217 14.24 -19.44 9.97
N GLY A 218 13.98 -20.46 10.79
CA GLY A 218 13.33 -21.71 10.39
C GLY A 218 11.86 -21.54 10.03
N VAL A 219 11.31 -22.42 9.18
CA VAL A 219 9.87 -22.43 8.88
C VAL A 219 9.08 -22.67 10.17
N ASP A 220 9.46 -23.62 11.01
CA ASP A 220 8.78 -23.90 12.29
C ASP A 220 8.80 -22.71 13.23
N GLN A 221 9.95 -22.02 13.32
CA GLN A 221 10.07 -20.79 14.11
C GLN A 221 9.18 -19.66 13.55
N ALA A 222 9.12 -19.52 12.23
CA ALA A 222 8.25 -18.54 11.58
C ALA A 222 6.77 -18.84 11.82
N VAL A 223 6.36 -20.11 11.72
CA VAL A 223 5.00 -20.59 11.99
C VAL A 223 4.64 -20.34 13.46
N ALA A 224 5.55 -20.62 14.40
CA ALA A 224 5.34 -20.33 15.82
C ALA A 224 5.12 -18.83 16.08
N LEU A 225 5.94 -17.97 15.47
CA LEU A 225 5.78 -16.51 15.57
C LEU A 225 4.49 -16.03 14.91
N LEU A 226 4.10 -16.57 13.75
CA LEU A 226 2.82 -16.26 13.09
C LEU A 226 1.64 -16.66 13.97
N ARG A 227 1.69 -17.85 14.59
CA ARG A 227 0.65 -18.34 15.49
C ARG A 227 0.48 -17.41 16.69
N GLN A 228 1.58 -17.00 17.33
CA GLN A 228 1.56 -16.03 18.42
C GLN A 228 1.04 -14.66 17.96
N HIS A 229 1.39 -14.24 16.74
CA HIS A 229 0.97 -12.95 16.20
C HIS A 229 -0.53 -12.89 15.88
N ILE A 230 -1.06 -13.94 15.27
CA ILE A 230 -2.43 -14.01 14.76
C ILE A 230 -3.40 -14.33 15.91
N PHE A 231 -3.14 -15.38 16.70
CA PHE A 231 -4.07 -15.83 17.74
C PHE A 231 -3.71 -15.33 19.16
N GLY A 232 -2.43 -15.05 19.39
CA GLY A 232 -1.90 -14.75 20.71
C GLY A 232 -1.60 -13.27 20.97
N SER A 233 -2.09 -12.35 20.13
CA SER A 233 -1.77 -10.92 20.25
C SER A 233 -2.34 -10.33 21.53
N VAL A 234 -1.45 -9.80 22.38
CA VAL A 234 -1.79 -9.15 23.65
C VAL A 234 -1.48 -7.66 23.54
N SER A 235 -2.45 -6.84 23.93
CA SER A 235 -2.35 -5.38 23.97
C SER A 235 -2.69 -4.83 25.34
N CYS A 236 -2.21 -3.63 25.64
CA CYS A 236 -2.47 -2.94 26.90
C CYS A 236 -2.91 -1.49 26.65
N ALA A 237 -3.94 -1.05 27.38
CA ALA A 237 -4.37 0.34 27.47
C ALA A 237 -4.73 0.64 28.92
N ASP A 238 -4.24 1.76 29.46
CA ASP A 238 -4.53 2.23 30.82
C ASP A 238 -4.38 1.15 31.91
N GLY A 239 -3.30 0.36 31.82
CA GLY A 239 -2.99 -0.72 32.77
C GLY A 239 -3.86 -1.98 32.65
N LYS A 240 -4.83 -2.00 31.74
CA LYS A 240 -5.68 -3.15 31.42
C LYS A 240 -5.12 -3.91 30.22
N PHE A 241 -5.29 -5.23 30.21
CA PHE A 241 -4.81 -6.11 29.15
C PHE A 241 -5.98 -6.62 28.30
N TYR A 242 -5.71 -6.81 27.02
CA TYR A 242 -6.70 -7.25 26.04
C TYR A 242 -6.06 -8.25 25.08
N ALA A 243 -6.75 -9.35 24.82
CA ALA A 243 -6.43 -10.29 23.77
C ALA A 243 -7.19 -9.92 22.50
N GLN A 244 -6.51 -9.92 21.35
CA GLN A 244 -7.18 -9.79 20.07
C GLN A 244 -7.78 -11.12 19.65
N VAL A 245 -9.10 -11.15 19.47
CA VAL A 245 -9.86 -12.38 19.18
C VAL A 245 -10.49 -12.41 17.79
N SER A 246 -10.36 -11.32 17.03
CA SER A 246 -10.80 -11.21 15.64
C SER A 246 -9.79 -10.39 14.84
N GLY A 247 -9.63 -10.72 13.55
CA GLY A 247 -8.75 -9.98 12.65
C GLY A 247 -7.27 -10.03 13.02
N ILE A 248 -6.50 -9.08 12.51
CA ILE A 248 -5.05 -8.96 12.74
C ILE A 248 -4.67 -7.55 13.22
N PRO A 249 -3.59 -7.37 13.99
CA PRO A 249 -3.30 -6.09 14.65
C PRO A 249 -2.86 -5.01 13.65
N GLN A 250 -3.62 -3.91 13.58
CA GLN A 250 -3.26 -2.72 12.81
C GLN A 250 -2.03 -2.03 13.42
N GLY A 251 -0.91 -2.02 12.70
CA GLY A 251 0.41 -1.53 13.18
C GLY A 251 1.51 -2.58 13.16
N SER A 252 1.16 -3.84 12.85
CA SER A 252 2.14 -4.88 12.58
C SER A 252 2.80 -4.65 11.23
N VAL A 253 4.11 -4.96 11.16
CA VAL A 253 4.84 -5.02 9.89
C VAL A 253 4.29 -6.11 8.95
N LEU A 254 3.64 -7.14 9.50
CA LEU A 254 3.06 -8.24 8.71
C LEU A 254 1.67 -7.91 8.18
N SER A 255 0.87 -7.14 8.92
CA SER A 255 -0.56 -6.98 8.63
C SER A 255 -0.89 -6.57 7.19
N PRO A 256 -0.19 -5.61 6.55
CA PRO A 256 -0.46 -5.27 5.15
C PRO A 256 -0.32 -6.47 4.21
N LEU A 257 0.75 -7.25 4.35
CA LEU A 257 0.98 -8.43 3.50
C LEU A 257 -0.01 -9.55 3.82
N LEU A 258 -0.28 -9.82 5.09
CA LEU A 258 -1.25 -10.84 5.51
C LEU A 258 -2.66 -10.53 5.02
N CYS A 259 -3.07 -9.25 5.09
CA CYS A 259 -4.34 -8.79 4.55
C CYS A 259 -4.40 -8.96 3.04
N SER A 260 -3.34 -8.57 2.32
CA SER A 260 -3.29 -8.77 0.87
C SER A 260 -3.33 -10.24 0.47
N LEU A 261 -2.69 -11.14 1.23
CA LEU A 261 -2.73 -12.59 1.01
C LEU A 261 -4.12 -13.17 1.28
N HIS A 262 -4.75 -12.81 2.40
CA HIS A 262 -6.10 -13.27 2.76
C HIS A 262 -7.13 -12.97 1.66
N TYR A 263 -7.13 -11.73 1.20
CA TYR A 263 -8.03 -11.30 0.12
C TYR A 263 -7.49 -11.63 -1.28
N GLY A 264 -6.29 -12.21 -1.41
CA GLY A 264 -5.74 -12.62 -2.69
C GLY A 264 -6.54 -13.74 -3.33
N SER A 265 -6.98 -14.73 -2.53
CA SER A 265 -7.89 -15.79 -2.99
C SER A 265 -9.25 -15.22 -3.41
N LEU A 266 -9.78 -14.24 -2.66
CA LEU A 266 -10.99 -13.51 -3.05
C LEU A 266 -10.80 -12.83 -4.40
N ASP A 267 -9.67 -12.13 -4.62
CA ASP A 267 -9.39 -11.47 -5.90
C ASP A 267 -9.33 -12.47 -7.06
N ILE A 268 -8.77 -13.66 -6.84
CA ILE A 268 -8.71 -14.73 -7.86
C ILE A 268 -10.12 -15.22 -8.18
N GLU A 269 -10.93 -15.50 -7.17
CA GLU A 269 -12.33 -15.92 -7.36
C GLU A 269 -13.15 -14.85 -8.08
N LEU A 270 -12.94 -13.59 -7.70
CA LEU A 270 -13.46 -12.42 -8.37
C LEU A 270 -13.05 -12.42 -9.85
N LEU A 271 -11.74 -12.42 -10.13
CA LEU A 271 -11.16 -12.49 -11.48
C LEU A 271 -11.78 -13.62 -12.29
N LEU A 272 -11.87 -14.82 -11.74
CA LEU A 272 -12.49 -15.96 -12.42
C LEU A 272 -13.98 -15.70 -12.69
N ARG A 273 -14.77 -15.25 -11.71
CA ARG A 273 -16.22 -15.06 -11.90
C ARG A 273 -16.58 -13.95 -12.88
N TYR A 274 -15.81 -12.86 -12.93
CA TYR A 274 -16.12 -11.74 -13.84
C TYR A 274 -15.31 -11.72 -15.14
N LEU A 275 -14.11 -12.31 -15.20
CA LEU A 275 -13.34 -12.40 -16.45
C LEU A 275 -13.64 -13.63 -17.29
N SER A 276 -14.16 -14.73 -16.72
CA SER A 276 -14.47 -15.93 -17.52
C SER A 276 -15.50 -15.66 -18.63
N ARG A 277 -16.31 -14.60 -18.49
CA ARG A 277 -17.29 -14.18 -19.49
C ARG A 277 -16.74 -13.22 -20.55
N CYS A 278 -15.48 -12.79 -20.43
CA CYS A 278 -14.84 -11.85 -21.37
C CYS A 278 -14.35 -12.54 -22.67
N GLY A 279 -14.37 -13.88 -22.72
CA GLY A 279 -13.96 -14.68 -23.88
C GLY A 279 -15.07 -15.47 -24.58
N GLU A 280 -16.31 -15.42 -24.08
CA GLU A 280 -17.44 -16.22 -24.60
C GLU A 280 -18.43 -15.39 -25.45
N THR A 281 -18.07 -14.16 -25.81
CA THR A 281 -18.86 -13.36 -26.75
C THR A 281 -18.25 -13.44 -28.14
N ASP A 282 -19.06 -13.71 -29.16
CA ASP A 282 -18.81 -13.61 -30.61
C ASP A 282 -18.31 -12.22 -31.10
N ALA A 283 -17.84 -11.36 -30.18
CA ALA A 283 -17.35 -10.03 -30.48
C ALA A 283 -15.94 -10.11 -31.07
N ALA A 284 -15.78 -9.64 -32.30
CA ALA A 284 -14.54 -9.57 -33.08
C ALA A 284 -13.40 -8.71 -32.49
N LEU A 285 -13.50 -8.24 -31.23
CA LEU A 285 -12.48 -7.40 -30.58
C LEU A 285 -12.11 -7.93 -29.18
N PRO A 286 -10.82 -7.99 -28.83
CA PRO A 286 -10.37 -8.41 -27.51
C PRO A 286 -10.81 -7.41 -26.42
N GLN A 287 -11.33 -7.93 -25.31
CA GLN A 287 -11.71 -7.13 -24.14
C GLN A 287 -10.49 -6.92 -23.24
N LEU A 288 -10.29 -5.68 -22.76
CA LEU A 288 -9.19 -5.35 -21.85
C LEU A 288 -9.75 -5.02 -20.47
N SER A 289 -9.27 -5.75 -19.45
CA SER A 289 -9.71 -5.58 -18.06
C SER A 289 -8.54 -5.75 -17.10
N MET A 290 -8.51 -4.93 -16.04
CA MET A 290 -7.52 -5.01 -14.97
C MET A 290 -8.19 -4.76 -13.62
N LEU A 291 -7.93 -5.65 -12.65
CA LEU A 291 -8.25 -5.45 -11.24
C LEU A 291 -6.95 -5.20 -10.45
N LEU A 292 -7.00 -4.21 -9.57
CA LEU A 292 -5.97 -3.89 -8.59
C LEU A 292 -6.61 -3.75 -7.22
N ARG A 293 -5.91 -4.16 -6.16
CA ARG A 293 -6.35 -3.92 -4.78
C ARG A 293 -5.19 -3.47 -3.90
N LEU A 294 -5.31 -2.28 -3.32
CA LEU A 294 -4.38 -1.80 -2.30
C LEU A 294 -5.04 -1.94 -0.94
N ILE A 295 -4.74 -3.04 -0.25
CA ILE A 295 -5.33 -3.38 1.06
C ILE A 295 -6.87 -3.50 0.96
N ASP A 296 -7.59 -2.45 1.34
CA ASP A 296 -9.06 -2.33 1.35
C ASP A 296 -9.63 -1.65 0.10
N ASP A 297 -8.83 -0.91 -0.66
CA ASP A 297 -9.27 -0.18 -1.83
C ASP A 297 -9.05 -1.00 -3.11
N SER A 298 -10.13 -1.41 -3.78
CA SER A 298 -10.09 -2.08 -5.09
C SER A 298 -10.30 -1.09 -6.23
N LEU A 299 -9.75 -1.40 -7.40
CA LEU A 299 -9.88 -0.65 -8.65
C LEU A 299 -10.01 -1.62 -9.82
N LEU A 300 -11.17 -1.62 -10.47
CA LEU A 300 -11.41 -2.25 -11.76
C LEU A 300 -11.32 -1.17 -12.85
N VAL A 301 -10.57 -1.47 -13.91
CA VAL A 301 -10.56 -0.70 -15.17
C VAL A 301 -10.82 -1.66 -16.32
N THR A 302 -11.80 -1.36 -17.17
CA THR A 302 -12.19 -2.24 -18.28
C THR A 302 -12.70 -1.48 -19.49
N THR A 303 -12.53 -2.02 -20.69
CA THR A 303 -13.21 -1.54 -21.91
C THR A 303 -14.62 -2.09 -22.07
N CYS A 304 -15.03 -3.04 -21.23
CA CYS A 304 -16.33 -3.73 -21.32
C CYS A 304 -17.31 -3.22 -20.24
N PRO A 305 -18.41 -2.53 -20.62
CA PRO A 305 -19.42 -2.08 -19.66
C PRO A 305 -20.12 -3.24 -18.93
N GLN A 306 -20.21 -4.43 -19.55
CA GLN A 306 -20.78 -5.62 -18.91
C GLN A 306 -19.86 -6.11 -17.78
N THR A 307 -18.55 -6.19 -17.99
CA THR A 307 -17.58 -6.59 -16.94
C THR A 307 -17.68 -5.69 -15.72
N ARG A 308 -17.83 -4.36 -15.91
CA ARG A 308 -18.06 -3.45 -14.77
C ARG A 308 -19.37 -3.73 -14.05
N ARG A 309 -20.47 -4.01 -14.77
CA ARG A 309 -21.79 -4.33 -14.17
C ARG A 309 -21.75 -5.66 -13.41
N ASP A 310 -21.11 -6.68 -13.97
CA ASP A 310 -20.97 -7.99 -13.34
C ASP A 310 -20.09 -7.89 -12.09
N PHE A 311 -19.00 -7.13 -12.15
CA PHE A 311 -18.17 -6.82 -10.98
C PHE A 311 -18.98 -6.14 -9.88
N LEU A 312 -19.73 -5.08 -10.21
CA LEU A 312 -20.60 -4.36 -9.27
C LEU A 312 -21.64 -5.28 -8.63
N THR A 313 -22.36 -6.05 -9.44
CA THR A 313 -23.39 -7.00 -8.96
C THR A 313 -22.77 -8.02 -8.00
N THR A 314 -21.57 -8.51 -8.31
CA THR A 314 -20.87 -9.49 -7.46
C THR A 314 -20.40 -8.85 -6.15
N VAL A 315 -19.85 -7.64 -6.23
CA VAL A 315 -19.42 -6.84 -5.08
C VAL A 315 -20.61 -6.52 -4.17
N GLU A 316 -21.75 -6.13 -4.73
CA GLU A 316 -22.99 -5.83 -3.99
C GLU A 316 -23.54 -7.07 -3.26
N LYS A 317 -23.51 -8.24 -3.90
CA LYS A 317 -23.86 -9.52 -3.25
C LYS A 317 -22.94 -9.85 -2.07
N GLY A 318 -21.71 -9.36 -2.10
CA GLY A 318 -20.70 -9.52 -1.05
C GLY A 318 -20.11 -10.93 -0.98
N PHE A 319 -19.10 -11.08 -0.15
CA PHE A 319 -18.36 -12.33 0.00
C PHE A 319 -18.27 -12.70 1.48
N GLN A 320 -19.36 -13.30 1.98
CA GLN A 320 -19.48 -13.66 3.39
C GLN A 320 -18.39 -14.66 3.82
N GLU A 321 -18.02 -15.59 2.94
CA GLU A 321 -16.99 -16.60 3.16
C GLU A 321 -15.60 -16.00 3.51
N TYR A 322 -15.30 -14.81 2.99
CA TYR A 322 -14.03 -14.12 3.23
C TYR A 322 -14.15 -13.03 4.32
N GLY A 323 -15.31 -12.90 4.97
CA GLY A 323 -15.61 -11.82 5.91
C GLY A 323 -15.62 -10.43 5.26
N CYS A 324 -15.68 -10.37 3.93
CA CYS A 324 -15.62 -9.13 3.16
C CYS A 324 -17.02 -8.52 3.08
N GLN A 325 -17.19 -7.29 3.59
CA GLN A 325 -18.33 -6.46 3.21
C GLN A 325 -17.79 -5.17 2.65
N LEU A 326 -18.37 -4.74 1.55
CA LEU A 326 -17.99 -3.51 0.89
C LEU A 326 -18.84 -2.37 1.45
N LYS A 327 -18.35 -1.14 1.31
CA LYS A 327 -19.08 0.07 1.69
C LYS A 327 -19.70 0.69 0.45
N PRO A 328 -21.01 0.48 0.20
CA PRO A 328 -21.67 1.02 -0.99
C PRO A 328 -21.51 2.55 -1.09
N GLU A 329 -21.52 3.25 0.04
CA GLU A 329 -21.34 4.70 0.14
C GLU A 329 -19.95 5.20 -0.28
N LYS A 330 -18.97 4.31 -0.39
CA LYS A 330 -17.62 4.61 -0.86
C LYS A 330 -17.32 4.04 -2.24
N THR A 331 -18.27 3.33 -2.85
CA THR A 331 -18.14 2.85 -4.22
C THR A 331 -18.16 4.04 -5.17
N ARG A 332 -17.24 4.05 -6.13
CA ARG A 332 -17.05 5.16 -7.07
C ARG A 332 -16.99 4.62 -8.49
N LEU A 333 -17.71 5.28 -9.40
CA LEU A 333 -17.86 4.85 -10.79
C LEU A 333 -17.46 5.96 -11.75
N SER A 334 -16.86 5.59 -12.88
CA SER A 334 -16.75 6.51 -14.01
C SER A 334 -18.12 6.85 -14.58
N LEU A 335 -18.29 8.10 -15.01
CA LEU A 335 -19.56 8.64 -15.53
C LEU A 335 -19.98 8.02 -16.88
N HIS A 336 -19.15 7.16 -17.45
CA HIS A 336 -19.41 6.52 -18.74
C HIS A 336 -20.35 5.31 -18.58
N GLY A 337 -21.35 5.20 -19.47
CA GLY A 337 -22.31 4.11 -19.53
C GLY A 337 -23.55 4.35 -18.66
N ASN A 338 -24.70 3.85 -19.10
CA ASN A 338 -25.97 3.90 -18.37
C ASN A 338 -25.82 3.23 -17.01
N ALA A 339 -25.52 4.01 -15.97
CA ALA A 339 -25.56 3.54 -14.61
C ALA A 339 -27.03 3.54 -14.17
N SER A 340 -27.71 2.42 -14.37
CA SER A 340 -28.97 2.10 -13.69
C SER A 340 -28.75 1.83 -12.18
N HIS A 341 -27.54 2.03 -11.65
CA HIS A 341 -27.22 1.89 -10.24
C HIS A 341 -27.41 3.24 -9.53
N SER A 342 -28.30 3.26 -8.56
CA SER A 342 -28.65 4.37 -7.66
C SER A 342 -27.55 4.73 -6.64
N LEU A 343 -26.28 4.40 -6.94
CA LEU A 343 -25.17 4.69 -6.04
C LEU A 343 -24.76 6.16 -6.15
N PRO A 344 -24.62 6.88 -5.02
CA PRO A 344 -24.12 8.25 -5.03
C PRO A 344 -22.66 8.26 -5.50
N SER A 345 -22.40 8.60 -6.77
CA SER A 345 -21.02 8.76 -7.26
C SER A 345 -20.55 10.19 -6.97
N PRO A 346 -19.52 10.40 -6.13
CA PRO A 346 -18.98 11.73 -5.89
C PRO A 346 -18.48 12.36 -7.19
N ARG A 347 -18.67 13.68 -7.33
CA ARG A 347 -18.20 14.42 -8.51
C ARG A 347 -16.71 14.16 -8.73
N GLN A 348 -16.39 13.65 -9.92
CA GLN A 348 -15.02 13.37 -10.28
C GLN A 348 -14.24 14.67 -10.52
N PRO A 349 -12.96 14.74 -10.10
CA PRO A 349 -12.09 15.85 -10.43
C PRO A 349 -11.98 16.03 -11.95
N ARG A 350 -11.98 17.29 -12.39
CA ARG A 350 -11.74 17.68 -13.78
C ARG A 350 -10.59 18.66 -13.82
N ASP A 351 -9.82 18.64 -14.90
CA ASP A 351 -8.86 19.72 -15.18
C ASP A 351 -9.52 20.90 -15.91
N GLY A 352 -8.75 21.98 -16.09
CA GLY A 352 -9.21 23.20 -16.77
C GLY A 352 -9.60 22.99 -18.24
N SER A 353 -9.21 21.88 -18.86
CA SER A 353 -9.63 21.46 -20.21
C SER A 353 -10.86 20.55 -20.20
N GLY A 354 -11.43 20.26 -19.04
CA GLY A 354 -12.59 19.37 -18.89
C GLY A 354 -12.25 17.88 -18.82
N GLY A 355 -10.97 17.52 -18.89
CA GLY A 355 -10.46 16.16 -18.79
C GLY A 355 -10.80 15.55 -17.44
N ARG A 356 -11.34 14.32 -17.45
CA ARG A 356 -11.86 13.64 -16.26
C ARG A 356 -10.81 12.79 -15.58
N PHE A 357 -10.81 12.82 -14.25
CA PHE A 357 -9.91 12.03 -13.43
C PHE A 357 -10.67 11.11 -12.47
N PHE A 358 -10.27 9.86 -12.45
CA PHE A 358 -10.69 8.89 -11.45
C PHE A 358 -9.68 8.91 -10.28
N SER A 359 -10.16 9.15 -9.06
CA SER A 359 -9.29 9.21 -7.88
C SER A 359 -9.16 7.84 -7.21
N TRP A 360 -7.95 7.37 -6.94
CA TRP A 360 -7.72 6.10 -6.24
C TRP A 360 -6.42 6.13 -5.45
N CYS A 361 -6.46 5.82 -4.15
CA CYS A 361 -5.26 5.70 -3.30
C CYS A 361 -4.25 6.86 -3.35
N GLY A 362 -4.72 8.11 -3.53
CA GLY A 362 -3.87 9.30 -3.65
C GLY A 362 -3.34 9.57 -5.06
N LEU A 363 -3.86 8.86 -6.06
CA LEU A 363 -3.62 9.04 -7.49
C LEU A 363 -4.86 9.64 -8.16
N LEU A 364 -4.64 10.42 -9.22
CA LEU A 364 -5.62 10.85 -10.19
C LEU A 364 -5.28 10.18 -11.52
N LEU A 365 -6.19 9.36 -12.02
CA LEU A 365 -6.04 8.60 -13.26
C LEU A 365 -6.90 9.27 -14.32
N ASN A 366 -6.30 9.78 -15.39
CA ASN A 366 -7.08 10.37 -16.48
C ASN A 366 -7.89 9.25 -17.17
N GLU A 367 -9.22 9.41 -17.24
CA GLU A 367 -10.10 8.35 -17.74
C GLU A 367 -9.96 8.08 -19.25
N GLU A 368 -9.38 9.03 -19.99
CA GLU A 368 -9.27 8.98 -21.45
C GLU A 368 -7.86 8.67 -21.92
N SER A 369 -6.82 9.16 -21.24
CA SER A 369 -5.42 8.99 -21.64
C SER A 369 -4.62 8.03 -20.75
N CYS A 370 -5.22 7.59 -19.63
CA CYS A 370 -4.57 6.81 -18.58
C CYS A 370 -3.35 7.47 -17.89
N GLU A 371 -3.11 8.75 -18.15
CA GLU A 371 -2.07 9.52 -17.48
C GLU A 371 -2.32 9.65 -15.98
N VAL A 372 -1.25 9.70 -15.20
CA VAL A 372 -1.30 9.63 -13.74
C VAL A 372 -0.75 10.91 -13.12
N GLN A 373 -1.54 11.50 -12.22
CA GLN A 373 -1.13 12.66 -11.43
C GLN A 373 -1.27 12.38 -9.93
N PRO A 374 -0.46 13.03 -9.06
CA PRO A 374 -0.69 12.94 -7.63
C PRO A 374 -1.97 13.68 -7.22
N ASP A 375 -2.76 13.06 -6.36
CA ASP A 375 -3.92 13.73 -5.75
C ASP A 375 -3.46 14.66 -4.61
N TYR A 376 -3.74 15.96 -4.75
CA TYR A 376 -3.45 16.98 -3.74
C TYR A 376 -4.71 17.40 -2.94
N THR A 377 -5.91 17.02 -3.39
CA THR A 377 -7.20 17.49 -2.84
C THR A 377 -7.40 17.08 -1.38
N ARG A 378 -6.96 15.87 -1.01
CA ARG A 378 -7.07 15.35 0.37
C ARG A 378 -6.29 16.16 1.41
N ARG A 379 -5.38 17.05 0.99
CA ARG A 379 -4.61 17.94 1.87
C ARG A 379 -5.09 19.40 1.82
N GLY A 380 -6.04 19.72 0.95
CA GLY A 380 -6.49 21.08 0.67
C GLY A 380 -7.38 21.71 1.74
N GLY A 381 -8.03 20.92 2.60
CA GLY A 381 -8.85 21.42 3.70
C GLY A 381 -8.17 21.25 5.05
N GLY A 382 -7.48 22.29 5.55
CA GLY A 382 -7.02 22.38 6.95
C GLY A 382 -5.87 21.46 7.39
N GLN A 383 -5.58 20.35 6.71
CA GLN A 383 -4.53 19.41 7.12
C GLN A 383 -3.10 19.84 6.75
N ALA A 384 -2.93 20.80 5.84
CA ALA A 384 -1.65 21.50 5.70
C ALA A 384 -1.20 22.14 7.02
N ALA A 385 -2.13 22.52 7.91
CA ALA A 385 -1.84 23.04 9.24
C ALA A 385 -1.61 21.94 10.29
N VAL A 386 -2.24 20.76 10.18
CA VAL A 386 -2.11 19.67 11.18
C VAL A 386 -0.70 19.05 11.16
N GLY A 387 -0.02 19.06 10.02
CA GLY A 387 1.38 18.65 9.90
C GLY A 387 2.40 19.70 10.37
N VAL A 388 1.98 20.94 10.57
CA VAL A 388 2.82 22.07 11.01
C VAL A 388 2.59 22.31 12.50
N ARG A 389 2.89 21.31 13.33
CA ARG A 389 2.91 21.51 14.79
C ARG A 389 4.27 22.00 15.31
N ARG A 390 5.30 22.05 14.46
CA ARG A 390 6.64 22.53 14.84
C ARG A 390 7.20 23.42 13.75
N ARG A 391 7.57 24.64 14.14
CA ARG A 391 8.46 25.48 13.33
C ARG A 391 9.75 24.72 13.12
N ILE A 392 10.18 24.60 11.87
CA ILE A 392 11.48 23.99 11.54
C ILE A 392 12.51 25.10 11.33
N ALA A 393 13.77 24.82 11.69
CA ALA A 393 14.88 25.70 11.36
C ALA A 393 15.05 25.79 9.83
N LEU A 394 15.52 26.94 9.33
CA LEU A 394 15.76 27.13 7.89
C LEU A 394 16.76 26.11 7.33
N ALA A 395 17.77 25.72 8.12
CA ALA A 395 18.74 24.68 7.76
C ALA A 395 18.08 23.32 7.45
N ALA A 396 16.93 23.02 8.04
CA ALA A 396 16.18 21.78 7.79
C ALA A 396 15.15 21.90 6.63
N ALA A 397 15.02 23.08 6.01
CA ALA A 397 14.04 23.32 4.97
C ALA A 397 14.29 22.47 3.72
N ALA A 398 15.55 22.33 3.30
CA ALA A 398 15.92 21.51 2.15
C ALA A 398 15.54 20.03 2.35
N ASP A 399 15.82 19.47 3.53
CA ASP A 399 15.45 18.10 3.88
C ASP A 399 13.93 17.91 3.93
N LYS A 400 13.21 18.89 4.49
CA LYS A 400 11.74 18.89 4.51
C LYS A 400 11.15 18.93 3.10
N MET A 401 11.67 19.79 2.23
CA MET A 401 11.24 19.87 0.82
C MET A 401 11.47 18.55 0.12
N ARG A 402 12.66 17.95 0.25
CA ARG A 402 12.96 16.63 -0.32
C ARG A 402 12.01 15.55 0.20
N ALA A 403 11.72 15.54 1.50
CA ALA A 403 10.79 14.58 2.11
C ALA A 403 9.34 14.75 1.61
N LEU A 404 8.90 15.97 1.31
CA LEU A 404 7.57 16.27 0.79
C LEU A 404 7.43 16.00 -0.72
N ALA A 405 8.49 16.28 -1.49
CA ALA A 405 8.52 16.07 -2.94
C ALA A 405 8.67 14.59 -3.30
N LYS A 406 9.50 13.83 -2.58
CA LYS A 406 9.83 12.43 -2.93
C LYS A 406 8.62 11.51 -3.15
N PRO A 407 7.56 11.52 -2.32
CA PRO A 407 6.37 10.71 -2.57
C PRO A 407 5.57 11.12 -3.81
N LYS A 408 5.71 12.38 -4.25
CA LYS A 408 5.02 12.99 -5.39
C LYS A 408 5.83 12.91 -6.70
N LEU A 409 7.08 12.44 -6.62
CA LEU A 409 8.01 12.22 -7.74
C LEU A 409 8.38 10.73 -7.89
N ARG A 410 7.48 9.82 -7.49
CA ARG A 410 7.65 8.39 -7.77
C ARG A 410 7.56 8.13 -9.27
N ALA A 411 8.19 7.04 -9.73
CA ALA A 411 8.29 6.65 -11.14
C ALA A 411 6.96 6.79 -11.91
N VAL A 412 5.84 6.34 -11.34
CA VAL A 412 4.51 6.42 -11.96
C VAL A 412 4.12 7.83 -12.47
N PHE A 413 4.62 8.90 -11.85
CA PHE A 413 4.28 10.29 -12.21
C PHE A 413 5.23 10.90 -13.25
N ILE A 414 6.39 10.28 -13.48
CA ILE A 414 7.44 10.81 -14.35
C ILE A 414 7.83 9.84 -15.48
N ASP A 415 7.23 8.65 -15.49
CA ASP A 415 7.47 7.63 -16.51
C ASP A 415 6.86 8.08 -17.85
N PRO A 416 7.69 8.30 -18.90
CA PRO A 416 7.21 8.70 -20.22
C PRO A 416 6.42 7.60 -20.94
N GLN A 417 6.51 6.35 -20.48
CA GLN A 417 5.69 5.25 -21.00
C GLN A 417 4.24 5.36 -20.53
N ILE A 418 3.95 6.12 -19.47
CA ILE A 418 2.58 6.38 -19.01
C ILE A 418 2.17 7.81 -19.33
N ASN A 419 3.03 8.79 -19.06
CA ASN A 419 2.67 10.21 -19.10
C ASN A 419 3.33 10.92 -20.28
N CYS A 420 2.60 11.81 -20.95
CA CYS A 420 3.20 12.70 -21.94
C CYS A 420 4.16 13.71 -21.28
N ALA A 421 5.01 14.34 -22.09
CA ALA A 421 5.99 15.31 -21.62
C ALA A 421 5.35 16.49 -20.86
N VAL A 422 4.15 16.93 -21.25
CA VAL A 422 3.41 17.99 -20.54
C VAL A 422 3.01 17.53 -19.14
N THR A 423 2.45 16.32 -19.02
CA THR A 423 2.05 15.77 -17.72
C THR A 423 3.23 15.50 -16.81
N VAL A 424 4.37 15.01 -17.34
CA VAL A 424 5.60 14.85 -16.55
C VAL A 424 6.06 16.20 -16.00
N ARG A 425 6.16 17.24 -16.84
CA ARG A 425 6.55 18.60 -16.39
C ARG A 425 5.59 19.14 -15.35
N ARG A 426 4.28 18.99 -15.56
CA ARG A 426 3.23 19.38 -14.61
C ARG A 426 3.37 18.66 -13.27
N ASN A 427 3.57 17.35 -13.28
CA ASN A 427 3.76 16.56 -12.07
C ASN A 427 4.99 17.01 -11.28
N VAL A 428 6.11 17.25 -11.97
CA VAL A 428 7.34 17.79 -11.35
C VAL A 428 7.08 19.17 -10.75
N PHE A 429 6.48 20.08 -11.52
CA PHE A 429 6.16 21.42 -11.06
C PHE A 429 5.26 21.42 -9.82
N HIS A 430 4.15 20.67 -9.84
CA HIS A 430 3.22 20.58 -8.71
C HIS A 430 3.87 19.93 -7.48
N ALA A 431 4.73 18.93 -7.65
CA ALA A 431 5.44 18.30 -6.54
C ALA A 431 6.40 19.28 -5.85
N LEU A 432 7.15 20.07 -6.63
CA LEU A 432 8.04 21.10 -6.12
C LEU A 432 7.25 22.24 -5.46
N LEU A 433 6.19 22.73 -6.10
CA LEU A 433 5.31 23.75 -5.54
C LEU A 433 4.70 23.30 -4.21
N HIS A 434 4.21 22.07 -4.13
CA HIS A 434 3.69 21.49 -2.88
C HIS A 434 4.76 21.44 -1.79
N ALA A 435 5.98 21.01 -2.13
CA ALA A 435 7.09 20.93 -1.19
C ALA A 435 7.51 22.32 -0.68
N ILE A 436 7.62 23.31 -1.56
CA ILE A 436 7.98 24.69 -1.23
C ILE A 436 6.91 25.32 -0.34
N THR A 437 5.64 25.30 -0.77
CA THR A 437 4.54 25.94 -0.04
C THR A 437 4.36 25.35 1.37
N ALA A 438 4.38 24.01 1.49
CA ALA A 438 4.25 23.35 2.79
C ALA A 438 5.49 23.57 3.69
N THR A 439 6.69 23.67 3.12
CA THR A 439 7.91 23.98 3.90
C THR A 439 7.92 25.42 4.37
N LEU A 440 7.55 26.38 3.51
CA LEU A 440 7.45 27.79 3.87
C LEU A 440 6.42 28.01 4.99
N ALA A 441 5.27 27.36 4.91
CA ALA A 441 4.29 27.33 6.00
C ALA A 441 4.91 26.80 7.30
N ALA A 442 5.71 25.73 7.23
CA ALA A 442 6.41 25.16 8.38
C ALA A 442 7.53 26.04 8.97
N THR A 443 8.08 26.98 8.21
CA THR A 443 9.08 27.95 8.70
C THR A 443 8.46 29.22 9.29
N GLY A 444 7.14 29.40 9.21
CA GLY A 444 6.44 30.61 9.68
C GLY A 444 6.49 31.79 8.71
N ARG A 445 7.02 31.61 7.49
CA ARG A 445 7.08 32.65 6.43
C ARG A 445 5.89 32.61 5.46
N ALA A 446 4.73 32.13 5.92
CA ALA A 446 3.55 31.92 5.08
C ALA A 446 3.02 33.20 4.39
N ALA A 447 3.31 34.38 4.94
CA ALA A 447 2.88 35.68 4.39
C ALA A 447 3.48 35.99 3.01
N VAL A 448 4.66 35.45 2.67
CA VAL A 448 5.35 35.76 1.41
C VAL A 448 4.73 35.03 0.20
N VAL A 449 4.13 33.85 0.41
CA VAL A 449 3.62 33.00 -0.69
C VAL A 449 2.23 33.44 -1.16
N ARG A 450 1.36 33.90 -0.26
CA ARG A 450 0.01 34.36 -0.63
C ARG A 450 0.06 35.52 -1.63
N ALA A 451 1.07 36.40 -1.51
CA ALA A 451 1.26 37.54 -2.40
C ALA A 451 1.78 37.15 -3.80
N SER A 452 2.43 35.99 -3.94
CA SER A 452 2.99 35.52 -5.21
C SER A 452 2.04 34.57 -5.96
N VAL A 453 1.30 33.71 -5.25
CA VAL A 453 0.30 32.82 -5.87
C VAL A 453 -0.92 33.62 -6.37
N ALA A 454 -1.34 34.67 -5.64
CA ALA A 454 -2.38 35.58 -6.11
C ALA A 454 -2.00 36.36 -7.38
N ARG A 455 -0.69 36.55 -7.63
CA ARG A 455 -0.16 37.20 -8.85
C ARG A 455 -0.02 36.25 -10.04
N ALA A 456 -0.06 34.94 -9.83
CA ALA A 456 0.22 33.93 -10.87
C ALA A 456 -1.02 33.35 -11.57
N GLY A 457 -2.23 33.83 -11.25
CA GLY A 457 -3.44 33.62 -12.07
C GLY A 457 -3.89 32.18 -12.34
N SER A 458 -3.36 31.17 -11.67
CA SER A 458 -3.73 29.77 -11.91
C SER A 458 -4.77 29.30 -10.89
N PRO A 459 -6.00 28.93 -11.30
CA PRO A 459 -6.93 28.26 -10.41
C PRO A 459 -6.40 26.85 -10.10
N LEU A 460 -6.55 26.46 -8.84
CA LEU A 460 -6.19 25.13 -8.31
C LEU A 460 -7.07 24.01 -8.89
#